data_AF-A0A970PHL4-F1
#
_entry.id   AF-A0A970PHL4-F1
#
_cell.length_a   1.000
_cell.length_b   1.000
_cell.length_c   1.000
_cell.angle_alpha   90.00
_cell.angle_beta   90.00
_cell.angle_gamma   90.00
#
_symmetry.space_group_name_H-M   'P 1'
#
loop_
_entity.id
_entity.type
_entity.pdbx_description
1 polymer ?
#
loop_
_entity_poly.entity_id
_entity_poly.type
_entity_poly.pdbx_seq_one_letter_code
_entity_poly.pdbx_strand_id
1 'polypeptide(L)'
;MENIVLIGMPGAGKSTVGVILAKVLGMNFIDSDLLIQKQEGMLLRDIIKKEGLEGYIDIENQVNRDIFVENTVIATGGSVV
;
A
#
# COMPACT_ATOMS: atom_id res chain seq x y z
N MET A 1 -4.26 -12.18 15.75
CA MET A 1 -5.38 -11.50 15.04
C MET A 1 -4.97 -11.43 13.58
N GLU A 2 -5.88 -11.73 12.66
CA GLU A 2 -5.59 -11.65 11.22
C GLU A 2 -5.49 -10.18 10.77
N ASN A 3 -4.83 -9.97 9.63
CA ASN A 3 -4.69 -8.64 9.03
C ASN A 3 -5.99 -8.20 8.35
N ILE A 4 -6.17 -6.88 8.18
CA ILE A 4 -7.28 -6.31 7.39
C ILE A 4 -6.68 -5.62 6.18
N VAL A 5 -7.08 -6.01 4.97
CA VAL A 5 -6.60 -5.42 3.72
C VAL A 5 -7.70 -4.56 3.10
N LEU A 6 -7.40 -3.28 2.85
CA LEU A 6 -8.30 -2.32 2.23
C LEU A 6 -7.97 -2.19 0.73
N ILE A 7 -8.88 -2.65 -0.12
CA ILE A 7 -8.80 -2.54 -1.58
C ILE A 7 -9.80 -1.49 -2.10
N GLY A 8 -9.58 -1.01 -3.34
CA GLY A 8 -10.46 -0.07 -4.01
C GLY A 8 -9.73 0.96 -4.86
N MET A 9 -10.48 1.77 -5.61
CA MET A 9 -9.90 2.75 -6.55
C MET A 9 -8.96 3.78 -5.87
N PRO A 10 -8.02 4.37 -6.62
CA PRO A 10 -7.28 5.54 -6.16
C PRO A 10 -8.24 6.64 -5.68
N GLY A 11 -7.92 7.30 -4.56
CA GLY A 11 -8.77 8.36 -4.01
C GLY A 11 -10.01 7.90 -3.22
N ALA A 12 -10.29 6.59 -3.12
CA ALA A 12 -11.40 6.06 -2.33
C ALA A 12 -11.28 6.25 -0.80
N GLY A 13 -10.20 6.89 -0.33
CA GLY A 13 -9.98 7.18 1.10
C GLY A 13 -9.39 6.03 1.92
N LYS A 14 -8.85 4.99 1.29
CA LYS A 14 -8.32 3.77 1.94
C LYS A 14 -7.30 4.09 3.03
N SER A 15 -6.33 4.96 2.75
CA SER A 15 -5.31 5.35 3.74
C SER A 15 -5.92 6.11 4.92
N THR A 16 -6.84 7.05 4.65
CA THR A 16 -7.52 7.83 5.69
C THR A 16 -8.36 6.94 6.61
N VAL A 17 -9.20 6.07 6.03
CA VAL A 17 -10.04 5.13 6.79
C VAL A 17 -9.18 4.10 7.50
N GLY A 18 -8.12 3.60 6.86
CA GLY A 18 -7.24 2.60 7.43
C GLY A 18 -6.53 3.08 8.70
N VAL A 19 -6.06 4.33 8.73
CA VAL A 19 -5.46 4.92 9.95
C VAL A 19 -6.49 4.99 11.09
N ILE A 20 -7.73 5.40 10.79
CA ILE A 20 -8.79 5.48 11.80
C ILE A 20 -9.15 4.08 12.31
N LEU A 21 -9.32 3.12 11.40
CA LEU A 21 -9.66 1.75 11.72
C LEU A 21 -8.58 1.09 12.59
N ALA A 22 -7.32 1.25 12.21
CA ALA A 22 -6.20 0.71 12.98
C ALA A 22 -6.19 1.24 14.42
N LYS A 23 -6.42 2.55 14.59
CA LYS A 23 -6.51 3.17 15.93
C LYS A 23 -7.69 2.64 16.75
N VAL A 24 -8.86 2.51 16.14
CA VAL A 24 -10.07 1.99 16.82
C VAL A 24 -9.88 0.54 17.27
N LEU A 25 -9.19 -0.26 16.47
CA LEU A 25 -8.98 -1.69 16.75
C LEU A 25 -7.69 -1.99 17.53
N GLY A 26 -6.85 -0.97 17.81
CA GLY A 26 -5.54 -1.19 18.44
C GLY A 26 -4.57 -1.98 17.55
N MET A 27 -4.69 -1.82 16.23
CA MET A 27 -3.86 -2.49 15.21
C MET A 27 -2.78 -1.54 14.69
N ASN A 28 -1.75 -2.10 14.06
CA ASN A 28 -0.79 -1.33 13.28
C ASN A 28 -1.43 -0.86 11.96
N PHE A 29 -0.80 0.11 11.30
CA PHE A 29 -1.22 0.58 9.98
C PHE A 29 -0.05 0.60 9.00
N ILE A 30 -0.28 0.10 7.79
CA ILE A 30 0.64 0.15 6.66
C ILE A 30 -0.09 0.67 5.43
N ASP A 31 0.61 1.47 4.63
CA ASP A 31 0.20 1.89 3.29
C ASP A 31 1.24 1.40 2.28
N SER A 32 0.83 0.54 1.34
CA SER A 32 1.75 -0.05 0.35
C SER A 32 2.39 1.01 -0.55
N ASP A 33 1.66 2.08 -0.88
CA ASP A 33 2.15 3.15 -1.75
C ASP A 33 3.28 3.91 -1.07
N LEU A 34 3.20 4.07 0.26
CA LEU A 34 4.29 4.66 1.05
C LEU A 34 5.47 3.70 1.19
N LEU A 35 5.23 2.38 1.27
CA LEU A 35 6.30 1.39 1.27
C LEU A 35 7.08 1.38 -0.05
N ILE A 36 6.38 1.40 -1.19
CA ILE A 36 7.00 1.48 -2.53
C ILE A 36 7.91 2.72 -2.61
N GLN A 37 7.38 3.90 -2.26
CA GLN A 37 8.17 5.15 -2.31
C GLN A 37 9.37 5.11 -1.37
N LYS A 38 9.25 4.48 -0.20
CA LYS A 38 10.35 4.34 0.75
C LYS A 38 11.44 3.39 0.24
N GLN A 39 11.07 2.30 -0.44
CA GLN A 39 12.03 1.34 -0.99
C GLN A 39 12.76 1.91 -2.22
N GLU A 40 12.02 2.56 -3.12
CA GLU A 40 12.59 3.15 -4.35
C GLU A 40 13.27 4.50 -4.12
N GLY A 41 12.98 5.17 -3.00
CA GLY A 41 13.50 6.51 -2.72
C GLY A 41 12.96 7.60 -3.67
N MET A 42 11.84 7.34 -4.33
CA MET A 42 11.23 8.20 -5.35
C MET A 42 9.73 8.29 -5.15
N LEU A 43 9.10 9.37 -5.65
CA LEU A 43 7.64 9.47 -5.65
C LEU A 43 7.04 8.48 -6.68
N LEU A 44 5.83 7.98 -6.43
CA LEU A 44 5.15 7.05 -7.35
C LEU A 44 5.11 7.54 -8.80
N ARG A 45 4.82 8.83 -8.99
CA ARG A 45 4.80 9.47 -10.32
C ARG A 45 6.16 9.41 -11.03
N ASP A 46 7.25 9.48 -10.28
CA ASP A 46 8.60 9.48 -10.84
C ASP A 46 9.05 8.04 -11.15
N ILE A 47 8.61 7.07 -10.35
CA ILE A 47 8.75 5.63 -10.63
C ILE A 47 8.04 5.28 -11.93
N ILE A 48 6.75 5.64 -12.08
CA ILE A 48 5.98 5.37 -13.31
C ILE A 48 6.60 6.05 -14.53
N LYS A 49 7.12 7.28 -14.37
CA LYS A 49 7.78 7.99 -15.47
C LYS A 49 9.09 7.31 -15.91
N LYS A 50 9.81 6.68 -14.97
CA LYS A 50 11.11 6.04 -15.20
C LYS A 50 10.96 4.60 -15.70
N GLU A 51 10.12 3.81 -15.05
CA GLU A 51 9.97 2.37 -15.26
C GLU A 51 8.77 2.02 -16.17
N GLY A 52 7.92 3.00 -16.48
CA GLY A 52 6.65 2.76 -17.15
C GLY A 52 5.59 2.18 -16.20
N LEU A 53 4.40 1.93 -16.74
CA LEU A 53 3.29 1.36 -15.97
C LEU A 53 3.53 -0.12 -15.62
N GLU A 54 4.08 -0.89 -16.55
CA GLU A 54 4.40 -2.31 -16.31
C GLU A 54 5.47 -2.47 -15.23
N GLY A 55 6.57 -1.70 -15.29
CA GLY A 55 7.59 -1.72 -14.25
C GLY A 55 7.06 -1.29 -12.88
N TYR A 56 6.15 -0.30 -12.84
CA TYR A 56 5.46 0.05 -11.59
C TYR A 56 4.63 -1.12 -11.03
N ILE A 57 3.88 -1.83 -11.88
CA ILE A 57 3.07 -3.00 -11.46
C ILE A 57 3.97 -4.11 -10.91
N ASP A 58 5.13 -4.36 -11.53
CA ASP A 58 6.09 -5.35 -11.04
C ASP A 58 6.64 -4.98 -9.66
N ILE A 59 7.00 -3.71 -9.45
CA ILE A 59 7.45 -3.20 -8.15
C ILE A 59 6.33 -3.30 -7.11
N GLU A 60 5.11 -2.87 -7.47
CA GLU A 60 3.95 -2.95 -6.57
C GLU A 60 3.67 -4.39 -6.13
N ASN A 61 3.71 -5.34 -7.06
CA ASN A 61 3.54 -6.76 -6.78
C ASN A 61 4.65 -7.32 -5.88
N GLN A 62 5.91 -6.91 -6.12
CA GLN A 62 7.02 -7.30 -5.26
C GLN A 62 6.82 -6.79 -3.83
N VAL A 63 6.55 -5.49 -3.66
CA VAL A 63 6.35 -4.88 -2.34
C VAL A 63 5.20 -5.56 -1.61
N ASN A 64 4.06 -5.78 -2.27
CA ASN A 64 2.90 -6.42 -1.66
C ASN A 64 3.18 -7.86 -1.22
N ARG A 65 3.96 -8.61 -1.99
CA ARG A 65 4.40 -9.97 -1.62
C ARG A 65 5.32 -10.00 -0.41
N ASP A 66 6.10 -8.94 -0.21
CA ASP A 66 7.08 -8.85 0.87
C ASP A 66 6.49 -8.26 2.18
N ILE A 67 5.18 -7.98 2.22
CA ILE A 67 4.49 -7.55 3.44
C ILE A 67 4.23 -8.76 4.34
N PHE A 68 5.13 -8.97 5.30
CA PHE A 68 4.99 -9.98 6.37
C PHE A 68 4.68 -9.30 7.71
N VAL A 69 3.40 -9.19 8.04
CA VAL A 69 2.92 -8.53 9.27
C VAL A 69 1.78 -9.28 9.93
N GLU A 70 1.52 -8.95 11.19
CA GLU A 70 0.37 -9.43 11.96
C GLU A 70 -0.35 -8.26 12.63
N ASN A 71 -1.64 -8.44 12.94
CA ASN A 71 -2.45 -7.43 13.63
C ASN A 71 -2.36 -6.03 12.99
N THR A 72 -2.41 -5.98 11.65
CA THR A 72 -2.17 -4.76 10.87
C THR A 72 -3.30 -4.49 9.87
N VAL A 73 -3.71 -3.22 9.77
CA VAL A 73 -4.55 -2.72 8.68
C VAL A 73 -3.64 -2.26 7.54
N ILE A 74 -3.85 -2.80 6.34
CA ILE A 74 -3.03 -2.54 5.16
C ILE A 74 -3.90 -1.81 4.13
N ALA A 75 -3.52 -0.59 3.77
CA ALA A 75 -4.09 0.11 2.62
C ALA A 75 -3.23 -0.17 1.39
N THR A 76 -3.84 -0.65 0.31
CA THR A 76 -3.13 -0.99 -0.93
C THR A 76 -3.24 0.11 -1.99
N GLY A 77 -2.38 0.05 -2.99
CA GLY A 77 -2.50 0.80 -4.23
C GLY A 77 -3.82 0.52 -4.95
N GLY A 78 -4.19 1.41 -5.88
CA GLY A 78 -5.44 1.29 -6.64
C GLY A 78 -5.46 0.20 -7.71
N SER A 79 -4.30 -0.36 -8.05
CA SER A 79 -4.08 -1.37 -9.10
C SER A 79 -3.92 -2.79 -8.55
N VAL A 80 -4.17 -3.01 -7.26
CA VAL A 80 -3.84 -4.28 -6.59
C VAL A 80 -4.71 -5.49 -6.98
N VAL A 81 -5.79 -5.29 -7.74
CA VAL A 81 -6.77 -6.33 -8.14
C VAL A 81 -6.75 -6.54 -9.65
#